data_AF-H0T156-F1
#
_entry.id   AF-H0T156-F1
#
_cell.length_a   1.000
_cell.length_b   1.000
_cell.length_c   1.000
_cell.angle_alpha   90.00
_cell.angle_beta   90.00
_cell.angle_gamma   90.00
#
_symmetry.space_group_name_H-M   'P 1'
#
loop_
_entity.id
_entity.type
_entity.pdbx_description
1 polymer ?
#
loop_
_entity_poly.entity_id
_entity_poly.type
_entity_poly.pdbx_seq_one_letter_code
_entity_poly.pdbx_strand_id
1 'polypeptide(L)'
;MVRLLQTTPPGGVEFAQCLAIARRIDSKDENSWYREWMGSAEDLRAEASALAQSGALEGGRSKWLRAIDYYEAAASGFGSCAERHQAVVAGIRGCALDFLGAGLSPGEVVTIPWLDDYPLEAYFLPAPHASEPAPIVICICEPGHRKEKSLLALAGHAAERGLSLLVADLHGPGLSSRFDEIVGRRDLESAIGSVMDYVCARDDVDDTRIAVVADDWSSSYVARGIALDSRYAAAVCDAGLWDIHERVCLSRRLTPDERACLPGASDCRVARQIMCPLLVALPGRGWLRADIATRLVAQMKRDHLDVTLKIFETDRDGPLDVGQCNDFIFDWLATRLSGQPRMRN
;
A
#
# COMPACT_ATOMS: atom_id res chain seq x y z
N MET A 1 -4.38 2.74 20.83
CA MET A 1 -3.79 1.77 21.79
C MET A 1 -3.99 0.32 21.35
N VAL A 2 -5.24 -0.17 21.26
CA VAL A 2 -5.50 -1.60 20.95
C VAL A 2 -4.89 -2.03 19.62
N ARG A 3 -4.99 -1.21 18.56
CA ARG A 3 -4.36 -1.49 17.25
C ARG A 3 -2.83 -1.62 17.32
N LEU A 4 -2.15 -0.74 18.05
CA LEU A 4 -0.68 -0.76 18.21
C LEU A 4 -0.22 -1.96 19.05
N LEU A 5 -0.97 -2.30 20.10
CA LEU A 5 -0.67 -3.46 20.94
C LEU A 5 -1.02 -4.79 20.26
N GLN A 6 -1.87 -4.79 19.22
CA GLN A 6 -2.18 -5.96 18.41
C GLN A 6 -1.13 -6.25 17.34
N THR A 7 -0.43 -5.22 16.86
CA THR A 7 0.64 -5.34 15.86
C THR A 7 2.01 -5.61 16.47
N THR A 8 2.15 -5.46 17.79
CA THR A 8 3.42 -5.65 18.50
C THR A 8 3.36 -6.87 19.43
N PRO A 9 4.31 -7.82 19.33
CA PRO A 9 4.37 -8.97 20.23
C PRO A 9 4.45 -8.56 21.71
N PRO A 10 3.67 -9.18 22.61
CA PRO A 10 3.79 -8.95 24.06
C PRO A 10 5.22 -9.20 24.54
N GLY A 11 5.82 -8.23 25.22
CA GLY A 11 7.18 -8.32 25.77
C GLY A 11 8.31 -7.76 24.89
N GLY A 12 8.00 -7.28 23.69
CA GLY A 12 8.97 -6.57 22.83
C GLY A 12 9.29 -5.15 23.33
N VAL A 13 10.42 -4.58 22.87
CA VAL A 13 10.84 -3.19 23.17
C VAL A 13 9.75 -2.18 22.80
N GLU A 14 9.08 -2.41 21.67
CA GLU A 14 8.01 -1.55 21.17
C GLU A 14 6.76 -1.60 22.07
N PHE A 15 6.45 -2.77 22.63
CA PHE A 15 5.33 -2.94 23.56
C PHE A 15 5.59 -2.19 24.86
N ALA A 16 6.81 -2.31 25.39
CA ALA A 16 7.23 -1.59 26.58
C ALA A 16 7.18 -0.07 26.38
N GLN A 17 7.56 0.42 25.18
CA GLN A 17 7.49 1.84 24.84
C GLN A 17 6.04 2.33 24.73
N CYS A 18 5.14 1.59 24.07
CA CYS A 18 3.71 1.92 24.05
C CYS A 18 3.12 1.99 25.46
N LEU A 19 3.49 1.05 26.33
CA LEU A 19 3.06 1.06 27.74
C LEU A 19 3.64 2.25 28.51
N ALA A 20 4.90 2.61 28.25
CA ALA A 20 5.53 3.78 28.87
C ALA A 20 4.83 5.08 28.47
N ILE A 21 4.44 5.24 27.20
CA ILE A 21 3.63 6.37 26.73
C ILE A 21 2.27 6.35 27.43
N ALA A 22 1.58 5.21 27.41
CA ALA A 22 0.26 5.05 28.04
C ALA A 22 0.25 5.45 29.52
N ARG A 23 1.32 5.16 30.25
CA ARG A 23 1.46 5.50 31.68
C ARG A 23 1.60 7.00 31.95
N ARG A 24 1.99 7.80 30.97
CA ARG A 24 2.07 9.27 31.07
C ARG A 24 0.76 9.97 30.73
N ILE A 25 -0.20 9.23 30.14
CA ILE A 25 -1.49 9.79 29.73
C ILE A 25 -2.37 9.97 30.97
N ASP A 26 -2.73 11.23 31.26
CA ASP A 26 -3.67 11.57 32.32
C ASP A 26 -5.11 11.48 31.79
N SER A 27 -5.92 10.60 32.39
CA SER A 27 -7.33 10.44 32.02
C SER A 27 -8.20 11.66 32.31
N LYS A 28 -7.69 12.64 33.07
CA LYS A 28 -8.36 13.89 33.38
C LYS A 28 -7.99 15.05 32.45
N ASP A 29 -6.92 14.92 31.66
CA ASP A 29 -6.49 15.93 30.68
C ASP A 29 -6.85 15.45 29.27
N GLU A 30 -7.89 16.05 28.69
CA GLU A 30 -8.32 15.77 27.32
C GLU A 30 -7.20 15.97 26.29
N ASN A 31 -6.16 16.75 26.57
CA ASN A 31 -5.05 16.96 25.63
C ASN A 31 -3.86 16.02 25.86
N SER A 32 -3.83 15.30 26.98
CA SER A 32 -2.68 14.48 27.37
C SER A 32 -2.42 13.37 26.35
N TRP A 33 -3.46 12.72 25.83
CA TRP A 33 -3.28 11.70 24.77
C TRP A 33 -2.54 12.25 23.56
N TYR A 34 -3.05 13.34 22.97
CA TYR A 34 -2.43 13.95 21.78
C TYR A 34 -0.99 14.37 22.06
N ARG A 35 -0.77 15.07 23.19
CA ARG A 35 0.54 15.59 23.58
C ARG A 35 1.57 14.47 23.73
N GLU A 36 1.22 13.39 24.44
CA GLU A 36 2.15 12.29 24.72
C GLU A 36 2.49 11.49 23.47
N TRP A 37 1.52 11.22 22.59
CA TRP A 37 1.77 10.51 21.34
C TRP A 37 2.53 11.37 20.32
N MET A 38 2.17 12.64 20.16
CA MET A 38 2.89 13.56 19.27
C MET A 38 4.34 13.72 19.70
N GLY A 39 4.60 14.03 20.98
CA GLY A 39 5.97 14.21 21.47
C GLY A 39 6.80 12.93 21.31
N SER A 40 6.21 11.76 21.58
CA SER A 40 6.91 10.49 21.37
C SER A 40 7.19 10.19 19.89
N ALA A 41 6.33 10.64 18.97
CA ALA A 41 6.55 10.51 17.53
C ALA A 41 7.68 11.42 17.04
N GLU A 42 7.72 12.66 17.54
CA GLU A 42 8.76 13.64 17.25
C GLU A 42 10.14 13.17 17.74
N ASP A 43 10.22 12.68 18.98
CA ASP A 43 11.43 12.11 19.55
C ASP A 43 11.94 10.92 18.70
N LEU A 44 11.04 10.01 18.34
CA LEU A 44 11.39 8.82 17.57
C LEU A 44 11.84 9.17 16.14
N ARG A 45 11.23 10.19 15.51
CA ARG A 45 11.67 10.73 14.21
C ARG A 45 13.06 11.34 14.31
N ALA A 46 13.36 12.10 15.37
CA ALA A 46 14.69 12.68 15.57
C ALA A 46 15.76 11.59 15.77
N GLU A 47 15.46 10.56 16.57
CA GLU A 47 16.33 9.40 16.73
C GLU A 47 16.57 8.63 15.43
N ALA A 48 15.53 8.50 14.59
CA ALA A 48 15.62 7.86 13.28
C ALA A 48 16.60 8.61 12.36
N SER A 49 16.46 9.94 12.30
CA SER A 49 17.35 10.81 11.53
C SER A 49 18.80 10.73 12.02
N ALA A 50 19.02 10.68 13.33
CA ALA A 50 20.36 10.50 13.90
C ALA A 50 20.99 9.14 13.52
N LEU A 51 20.22 8.06 13.57
CA LEU A 51 20.69 6.73 13.15
C LEU A 51 21.05 6.69 11.67
N ALA A 52 20.20 7.24 10.81
CA ALA A 52 20.46 7.31 9.38
C ALA A 52 21.74 8.11 9.07
N GLN A 53 21.95 9.25 9.75
CA GLN A 53 23.17 10.05 9.64
C GLN A 53 24.43 9.31 10.11
N SER A 54 24.31 8.38 11.07
CA SER A 54 25.42 7.51 11.49
C SER A 54 25.68 6.32 10.55
N GLY A 55 24.97 6.22 9.43
CA GLY A 55 25.11 5.13 8.45
C GLY A 55 24.20 3.93 8.68
N ALA A 56 23.31 3.97 9.68
CA ALA A 56 22.38 2.89 9.99
C ALA A 56 20.99 3.17 9.39
N LEU A 57 20.91 3.31 8.05
CA LEU A 57 19.69 3.72 7.34
C LEU A 57 18.50 2.80 7.62
N GLU A 58 18.70 1.48 7.60
CA GLU A 58 17.66 0.49 7.90
C GLU A 58 17.09 0.64 9.32
N GLY A 59 17.96 0.89 10.30
CA GLY A 59 17.54 1.19 11.67
C GLY A 59 16.78 2.52 11.77
N GLY A 60 17.20 3.53 11.01
CA GLY A 60 16.48 4.79 10.86
C GLY A 60 15.08 4.59 10.25
N ARG A 61 14.98 3.84 9.13
CA ARG A 61 13.73 3.50 8.46
C ARG A 61 12.72 2.84 9.39
N SER A 62 13.16 1.83 10.13
CA SER A 62 12.31 1.15 11.11
C SER A 62 11.77 2.12 12.16
N LYS A 63 12.59 3.06 12.67
CA LYS A 63 12.13 4.08 13.61
C LYS A 63 11.20 5.11 12.98
N TRP A 64 11.45 5.57 11.77
CA TRP A 64 10.53 6.47 11.05
C TRP A 64 9.17 5.82 10.83
N LEU A 65 9.14 4.53 10.45
CA LEU A 65 7.88 3.78 10.26
C LEU A 65 7.07 3.74 11.55
N ARG A 66 7.75 3.49 12.68
CA ARG A 66 7.12 3.50 14.00
C ARG A 66 6.70 4.90 14.47
N ALA A 67 7.42 5.94 14.07
CA ALA A 67 7.02 7.31 14.35
C ALA A 67 5.71 7.65 13.64
N ILE A 68 5.50 7.17 12.40
CA ILE A 68 4.20 7.27 11.71
C ILE A 68 3.09 6.60 12.52
N ASP A 69 3.31 5.40 13.05
CA ASP A 69 2.33 4.72 13.89
C ASP A 69 1.95 5.55 15.13
N TYR A 70 2.91 6.28 15.71
CA TYR A 70 2.67 7.15 16.86
C TYR A 70 1.94 8.44 16.48
N TYR A 71 2.22 9.01 15.30
CA TYR A 71 1.43 10.12 14.74
C TYR A 71 -0.02 9.69 14.47
N GLU A 72 -0.24 8.52 13.87
CA GLU A 72 -1.57 7.93 13.69
C GLU A 72 -2.27 7.70 15.04
N ALA A 73 -1.53 7.25 16.06
CA ALA A 73 -2.03 7.11 17.42
C ALA A 73 -2.50 8.45 18.01
N ALA A 74 -1.74 9.52 17.80
CA ALA A 74 -2.08 10.86 18.28
C ALA A 74 -3.39 11.37 17.66
N ALA A 75 -3.68 11.01 16.40
CA ALA A 75 -4.96 11.28 15.75
C ALA A 75 -6.11 10.43 16.32
N SER A 76 -5.83 9.22 16.82
CA SER A 76 -6.83 8.29 17.38
C SER A 76 -7.31 8.71 18.77
N GLY A 77 -8.18 9.71 18.86
CA GLY A 77 -8.74 10.11 20.16
C GLY A 77 -9.57 11.39 20.17
N PHE A 78 -9.57 12.16 19.09
CA PHE A 78 -10.22 13.47 19.05
C PHE A 78 -11.11 13.63 17.84
N GLY A 79 -12.23 14.33 18.03
CA GLY A 79 -13.04 14.86 16.93
C GLY A 79 -12.22 15.78 16.01
N SER A 80 -12.88 16.35 14.99
CA SER A 80 -12.30 17.09 13.87
C SER A 80 -11.55 18.39 14.22
N CYS A 81 -10.47 18.33 15.00
CA CYS A 81 -9.54 19.44 15.18
C CYS A 81 -8.60 19.51 13.97
N ALA A 82 -8.91 20.41 13.03
CA ALA A 82 -8.18 20.55 11.77
C ALA A 82 -6.68 20.82 11.98
N GLU A 83 -6.32 21.67 12.96
CA GLU A 83 -4.92 22.00 13.26
C GLU A 83 -4.11 20.78 13.73
N ARG A 84 -4.68 19.97 14.64
CA ARG A 84 -4.03 18.74 15.10
C ARG A 84 -3.89 17.72 13.99
N HIS A 85 -4.91 17.60 13.15
CA HIS A 85 -4.85 16.73 11.98
C HIS A 85 -3.73 17.17 11.03
N GLN A 86 -3.63 18.47 10.73
CA GLN A 86 -2.56 19.00 9.88
C GLN A 86 -1.17 18.78 10.49
N ALA A 87 -1.01 18.94 11.81
CA ALA A 87 0.25 18.67 12.50
C ALA A 87 0.65 17.18 12.43
N VAL A 88 -0.29 16.27 12.66
CA VAL A 88 -0.08 14.81 12.49
C VAL A 88 0.35 14.51 11.06
N VAL A 89 -0.39 15.02 10.08
CA VAL A 89 -0.11 14.81 8.65
C VAL A 89 1.26 15.36 8.27
N ALA A 90 1.65 16.53 8.79
CA ALA A 90 2.97 17.12 8.58
C ALA A 90 4.09 16.27 9.22
N GLY A 91 3.86 15.73 10.41
CA GLY A 91 4.79 14.80 11.08
C GLY A 91 5.02 13.53 10.26
N ILE A 92 3.93 12.91 9.78
CA ILE A 92 3.96 11.72 8.92
C ILE A 92 4.72 11.99 7.61
N ARG A 93 4.41 13.09 6.91
CA ARG A 93 5.15 13.52 5.72
C ARG A 93 6.62 13.75 6.01
N GLY A 94 6.91 14.36 7.16
CA GLY A 94 8.26 14.61 7.61
C GLY A 94 9.09 13.32 7.73
N CYS A 95 8.53 12.24 8.27
CA CYS A 95 9.21 10.93 8.32
C CYS A 95 9.57 10.40 6.93
N ALA A 96 8.64 10.50 5.96
CA ALA A 96 8.90 10.07 4.60
C ALA A 96 9.94 10.96 3.89
N LEU A 97 9.86 12.28 4.06
CA LEU A 97 10.81 13.22 3.46
C LEU A 97 12.22 13.05 4.03
N ASP A 98 12.35 12.87 5.34
CA ASP A 98 13.63 12.59 5.98
C ASP A 98 14.23 11.29 5.43
N PHE A 99 13.41 10.25 5.22
CA PHE A 99 13.84 9.00 4.62
C PHE A 99 14.22 9.13 3.14
N LEU A 100 13.44 9.84 2.33
CA LEU A 100 13.76 10.08 0.91
C LEU A 100 15.08 10.84 0.76
N GLY A 101 15.36 11.79 1.65
CA GLY A 101 16.64 12.50 1.70
C GLY A 101 17.79 11.68 2.30
N ALA A 102 17.52 10.50 2.88
CA ALA A 102 18.50 9.67 3.55
C ALA A 102 18.88 8.46 2.67
N GLY A 103 20.13 8.39 2.25
CA GLY A 103 20.66 7.28 1.47
C GLY A 103 21.69 7.71 0.44
N LEU A 104 22.27 6.75 -0.28
CA LEU A 104 23.21 7.02 -1.36
C LEU A 104 22.52 7.53 -2.63
N SER A 105 21.30 7.06 -2.87
CA SER A 105 20.44 7.47 -3.99
C SER A 105 19.17 8.08 -3.39
N PRO A 106 19.11 9.42 -3.23
CA PRO A 106 17.96 10.07 -2.64
C PRO A 106 16.72 9.87 -3.52
N GLY A 107 15.57 9.69 -2.88
CA GLY A 107 14.28 9.63 -3.56
C GLY A 107 13.72 11.00 -3.91
N GLU A 108 12.65 10.99 -4.68
CA GLU A 108 11.98 12.18 -5.20
C GLU A 108 10.53 12.26 -4.74
N VAL A 109 10.06 13.47 -4.46
CA VAL A 109 8.63 13.77 -4.42
C VAL A 109 8.19 14.15 -5.81
N VAL A 110 7.24 13.41 -6.37
CA VAL A 110 6.83 13.57 -7.77
C VAL A 110 5.36 13.95 -7.86
N THR A 111 5.05 14.77 -8.87
CA THR A 111 3.68 15.21 -9.17
C THR A 111 3.24 14.57 -10.48
N ILE A 112 2.15 13.82 -10.43
CA ILE A 112 1.62 13.07 -11.58
C ILE A 112 0.35 13.77 -12.05
N PRO A 113 0.33 14.31 -13.29
CA PRO A 113 -0.88 14.89 -13.86
C PRO A 113 -1.99 13.84 -13.94
N TRP A 114 -3.18 14.16 -13.42
CA TRP A 114 -4.36 13.29 -13.54
C TRP A 114 -5.61 14.11 -13.80
N LEU A 115 -5.97 15.00 -12.88
CA LEU A 115 -7.04 15.98 -13.05
C LEU A 115 -6.44 17.39 -13.09
N ASP A 116 -7.08 18.30 -13.82
CA ASP A 116 -6.60 19.68 -14.02
C ASP A 116 -6.31 20.42 -12.70
N ASP A 117 -7.10 20.16 -11.65
CA ASP A 117 -6.99 20.79 -10.33
C ASP A 117 -6.55 19.82 -9.22
N TYR A 118 -6.20 18.59 -9.57
CA TYR A 118 -5.87 17.53 -8.62
C TYR A 118 -4.85 16.56 -9.19
N PRO A 119 -3.57 16.96 -9.24
CA PRO A 119 -2.50 16.03 -9.53
C PRO A 119 -2.33 15.05 -8.36
N LEU A 120 -1.87 13.85 -8.67
CA LEU A 120 -1.44 12.92 -7.63
C LEU A 120 -0.03 13.29 -7.16
N GLU A 121 0.23 13.10 -5.88
CA GLU A 121 1.57 13.17 -5.34
C GLU A 121 2.04 11.74 -5.05
N ALA A 122 3.26 11.42 -5.51
CA ALA A 122 3.88 10.13 -5.25
C ALA A 122 5.31 10.31 -4.74
N TYR A 123 5.85 9.23 -4.17
CA TYR A 123 7.26 9.15 -3.80
C TYR A 123 7.95 8.13 -4.68
N PHE A 124 9.01 8.55 -5.35
CA PHE A 124 9.84 7.70 -6.18
C PHE A 124 11.16 7.41 -5.46
N LEU A 125 11.52 6.14 -5.38
CA LEU A 125 12.80 5.65 -4.92
C LEU A 125 13.48 4.91 -6.07
N PRO A 126 14.65 5.37 -6.54
CA PRO A 126 15.39 4.65 -7.57
C PRO A 126 15.94 3.34 -7.03
N ALA A 127 16.06 2.34 -7.91
CA ALA A 127 16.77 1.10 -7.60
C ALA A 127 18.21 1.40 -7.14
N PRO A 128 18.70 0.77 -6.06
CA PRO A 128 20.06 1.00 -5.57
C PRO A 128 21.11 0.67 -6.64
N HIS A 129 22.07 1.56 -6.84
CA HIS A 129 23.20 1.38 -7.76
C HIS A 129 22.81 1.13 -9.23
N ALA A 130 21.61 1.55 -9.67
CA ALA A 130 21.22 1.44 -11.06
C ALA A 130 22.08 2.35 -11.96
N SER A 131 22.73 1.76 -12.96
CA SER A 131 23.44 2.48 -14.03
C SER A 131 22.66 2.52 -15.35
N GLU A 132 21.58 1.76 -15.43
CA GLU A 132 20.71 1.56 -16.58
C GLU A 132 19.25 1.68 -16.11
N PRO A 133 18.29 1.91 -17.02
CA PRO A 133 16.87 1.94 -16.67
C PRO A 133 16.44 0.70 -15.89
N ALA A 134 15.89 0.94 -14.70
CA ALA A 134 15.62 -0.11 -13.73
C ALA A 134 14.16 -0.61 -13.82
N PRO A 135 13.90 -1.89 -13.52
CA PRO A 135 12.54 -2.38 -13.33
C PRO A 135 11.90 -1.66 -12.14
N ILE A 136 10.58 -1.45 -12.18
CA ILE A 136 9.85 -0.67 -11.17
C ILE A 136 8.61 -1.40 -10.65
N VAL A 137 8.34 -1.21 -9.37
CA VAL A 137 7.06 -1.54 -8.73
C VAL A 137 6.31 -0.26 -8.38
N ILE A 138 5.08 -0.16 -8.85
CA ILE A 138 4.15 0.91 -8.49
C ILE A 138 3.27 0.39 -7.34
N CYS A 139 3.35 0.99 -6.17
CA CYS A 139 2.45 0.74 -5.05
C CYS A 139 1.32 1.78 -5.05
N ILE A 140 0.08 1.29 -5.13
CA ILE A 140 -1.12 2.11 -5.04
C ILE A 140 -1.79 1.85 -3.68
N CYS A 141 -1.70 2.84 -2.80
CA CYS A 141 -2.21 2.73 -1.43
C CYS A 141 -3.74 2.63 -1.39
N GLU A 142 -4.23 1.97 -0.34
CA GLU A 142 -5.65 1.92 -0.02
C GLU A 142 -6.21 3.36 0.14
N PRO A 143 -7.38 3.67 -0.43
CA PRO A 143 -7.99 4.97 -0.21
C PRO A 143 -8.24 5.21 1.29
N GLY A 144 -7.76 6.34 1.79
CA GLY A 144 -7.90 6.76 3.19
C GLY A 144 -6.61 6.55 3.99
N HIS A 145 -5.67 5.80 3.40
CA HIS A 145 -4.31 5.69 3.87
C HIS A 145 -3.38 6.56 3.02
N ARG A 146 -2.42 7.20 3.68
CA ARG A 146 -1.40 7.99 3.00
C ARG A 146 -0.17 7.14 2.69
N LYS A 147 0.50 7.47 1.60
CA LYS A 147 1.62 6.72 1.02
C LYS A 147 2.88 6.65 1.88
N GLU A 148 3.05 7.55 2.85
CA GLU A 148 4.28 7.65 3.65
C GLU A 148 4.59 6.34 4.41
N LYS A 149 3.56 5.67 4.94
CA LYS A 149 3.72 4.40 5.64
C LYS A 149 4.15 3.27 4.69
N SER A 150 3.48 3.16 3.54
CA SER A 150 3.81 2.18 2.50
C SER A 150 5.21 2.40 1.94
N LEU A 151 5.66 3.65 1.78
CA LEU A 151 7.04 3.96 1.39
C LEU A 151 8.05 3.30 2.33
N LEU A 152 7.94 3.56 3.63
CA LEU A 152 8.88 3.04 4.63
C LEU A 152 8.77 1.53 4.81
N ALA A 153 7.58 0.97 4.63
CA ALA A 153 7.36 -0.48 4.72
C ALA A 153 7.93 -1.23 3.51
N LEU A 154 7.83 -0.68 2.30
CA LEU A 154 8.15 -1.39 1.06
C LEU A 154 9.55 -1.09 0.50
N ALA A 155 10.17 0.02 0.89
CA ALA A 155 11.46 0.44 0.33
C ALA A 155 12.56 -0.62 0.43
N GLY A 156 12.64 -1.34 1.56
CA GLY A 156 13.64 -2.41 1.75
C GLY A 156 13.43 -3.58 0.81
N HIS A 157 12.18 -4.06 0.72
CA HIS A 157 11.83 -5.19 -0.14
C HIS A 157 12.11 -4.90 -1.62
N ALA A 158 11.87 -3.66 -2.07
CA ALA A 158 12.21 -3.20 -3.41
C ALA A 158 13.73 -3.11 -3.63
N ALA A 159 14.44 -2.46 -2.70
CA ALA A 159 15.87 -2.22 -2.78
C ALA A 159 16.68 -3.51 -2.81
N GLU A 160 16.34 -4.48 -1.97
CA GLU A 160 16.99 -5.80 -1.90
C GLU A 160 16.92 -6.58 -3.21
N ARG A 161 15.93 -6.28 -4.06
CA ARG A 161 15.69 -6.93 -5.35
C ARG A 161 16.08 -6.06 -6.55
N GLY A 162 16.73 -4.91 -6.30
CA GLY A 162 17.16 -3.99 -7.35
C GLY A 162 16.00 -3.37 -8.14
N LEU A 163 14.86 -3.16 -7.48
CA LEU A 163 13.66 -2.56 -8.08
C LEU A 163 13.56 -1.09 -7.66
N SER A 164 13.20 -0.23 -8.60
CA SER A 164 12.69 1.10 -8.29
C SER A 164 11.30 0.96 -7.67
N LEU A 165 10.91 1.91 -6.81
CA LEU A 165 9.62 1.91 -6.14
C LEU A 165 8.95 3.27 -6.32
N LEU A 166 7.73 3.27 -6.85
CA LEU A 166 6.86 4.44 -6.84
C LEU A 166 5.69 4.16 -5.90
N VAL A 167 5.45 5.01 -4.91
CA VAL A 167 4.31 4.87 -3.98
C VAL A 167 3.39 6.06 -4.14
N ALA A 168 2.12 5.81 -4.46
CA ALA A 168 1.11 6.85 -4.69
C ALA A 168 -0.15 6.60 -3.86
N ASP A 169 -0.82 7.69 -3.48
CA ASP A 169 -2.14 7.69 -2.85
C ASP A 169 -3.08 8.69 -3.54
N LEU A 170 -4.33 8.73 -3.09
CA LEU A 170 -5.37 9.60 -3.64
C LEU A 170 -5.53 10.92 -2.85
N HIS A 171 -4.66 11.22 -1.89
CA HIS A 171 -4.78 12.42 -1.04
C HIS A 171 -4.23 13.69 -1.70
N GLY A 172 -3.46 13.55 -2.80
CA GLY A 172 -2.82 14.66 -3.48
C GLY A 172 -1.68 15.29 -2.66
N PRO A 173 -1.12 16.42 -3.11
CA PRO A 173 0.04 17.05 -2.48
C PRO A 173 -0.27 17.82 -1.18
N GLY A 174 -1.55 18.10 -0.92
CA GLY A 174 -1.99 18.94 0.20
C GLY A 174 -1.96 18.24 1.57
N LEU A 175 -2.04 19.05 2.63
CA LEU A 175 -2.32 18.57 4.00
C LEU A 175 -3.82 18.32 4.23
N SER A 176 -4.67 18.93 3.40
CA SER A 176 -6.10 18.67 3.32
C SER A 176 -6.39 17.74 2.16
N SER A 177 -7.37 16.85 2.33
CA SER A 177 -7.78 15.90 1.29
C SER A 177 -9.21 16.16 0.86
N ARG A 178 -9.47 16.13 -0.45
CA ARG A 178 -10.82 16.06 -1.03
C ARG A 178 -11.29 14.59 -1.11
N PHE A 179 -11.03 13.82 -0.07
CA PHE A 179 -11.07 12.36 -0.11
C PHE A 179 -12.40 11.81 -0.64
N ASP A 180 -13.53 12.22 -0.05
CA ASP A 180 -14.86 11.74 -0.44
C ASP A 180 -15.22 12.09 -1.88
N GLU A 181 -14.83 13.28 -2.34
CA GLU A 181 -15.04 13.73 -3.72
C GLU A 181 -14.25 12.86 -4.70
N ILE A 182 -12.96 12.61 -4.41
CA ILE A 182 -12.05 11.86 -5.28
C ILE A 182 -12.42 10.39 -5.34
N VAL A 183 -12.67 9.79 -4.19
CA VAL A 183 -13.02 8.37 -4.09
C VAL A 183 -14.41 8.08 -4.65
N GLY A 184 -15.34 9.03 -4.56
CA GLY A 184 -16.68 8.92 -5.14
C GLY A 184 -16.72 9.04 -6.67
N ARG A 185 -15.59 9.30 -7.32
CA ARG A 185 -15.52 9.45 -8.77
C ARG A 185 -15.82 8.14 -9.50
N ARG A 186 -16.48 8.27 -10.66
CA ARG A 186 -16.79 7.13 -11.54
C ARG A 186 -15.60 6.66 -12.38
N ASP A 187 -14.64 7.56 -12.61
CA ASP A 187 -13.45 7.35 -13.42
C ASP A 187 -12.20 7.20 -12.55
N LEU A 188 -12.34 6.73 -11.30
CA LEU A 188 -11.24 6.61 -10.35
C LEU A 188 -10.08 5.78 -10.93
N GLU A 189 -10.38 4.72 -11.69
CA GLU A 189 -9.38 3.90 -12.37
C GLU A 189 -8.50 4.65 -13.40
N SER A 190 -8.91 5.83 -13.88
CA SER A 190 -8.10 6.65 -14.80
C SER A 190 -6.81 7.18 -14.15
N ALA A 191 -6.77 7.23 -12.81
CA ALA A 191 -5.55 7.51 -12.05
C ALA A 191 -4.43 6.51 -12.38
N ILE A 192 -4.79 5.24 -12.61
CA ILE A 192 -3.82 4.16 -12.89
C ILE A 192 -3.12 4.39 -14.23
N GLY A 193 -3.88 4.76 -15.27
CA GLY A 193 -3.32 5.13 -16.56
C GLY A 193 -2.38 6.35 -16.47
N SER A 194 -2.77 7.35 -15.68
CA SER A 194 -1.95 8.55 -15.46
C SER A 194 -0.62 8.26 -14.75
N VAL A 195 -0.65 7.36 -13.75
CA VAL A 195 0.56 6.89 -13.08
C VAL A 195 1.45 6.10 -14.03
N MET A 196 0.87 5.21 -14.86
CA MET A 196 1.61 4.47 -15.88
C MET A 196 2.25 5.41 -16.92
N ASP A 197 1.53 6.42 -17.41
CA ASP A 197 2.05 7.40 -18.36
C ASP A 197 3.24 8.16 -17.78
N TYR A 198 3.16 8.57 -16.52
CA TYR A 198 4.28 9.20 -15.81
C TYR A 198 5.50 8.28 -15.74
N VAL A 199 5.31 7.02 -15.36
CA VAL A 199 6.40 6.05 -15.21
C VAL A 199 7.06 5.73 -16.55
N CYS A 200 6.29 5.54 -17.62
CA CYS A 200 6.82 5.31 -18.97
C CYS A 200 7.58 6.51 -19.54
N ALA A 201 7.32 7.72 -19.05
CA ALA A 201 8.01 8.94 -19.50
C ALA A 201 9.36 9.16 -18.80
N ARG A 202 9.74 8.31 -17.85
CA ARG A 202 11.02 8.42 -17.14
C ARG A 202 12.13 7.66 -17.86
N ASP A 203 13.27 8.32 -18.02
CA ASP A 203 14.45 7.73 -18.68
C ASP A 203 15.21 6.73 -17.78
N ASP A 204 14.96 6.75 -16.46
CA ASP A 204 15.59 5.86 -15.47
C ASP A 204 14.76 4.61 -15.15
N VAL A 205 13.65 4.41 -15.87
CA VAL A 205 12.76 3.25 -15.72
C VAL A 205 12.71 2.43 -17.01
N ASP A 206 12.78 1.11 -16.87
CA ASP A 206 12.55 0.19 -17.98
C ASP A 206 11.04 0.02 -18.23
N ASP A 207 10.55 0.61 -19.34
CA ASP A 207 9.14 0.61 -19.73
C ASP A 207 8.56 -0.78 -20.04
N THR A 208 9.41 -1.80 -20.17
CA THR A 208 9.00 -3.19 -20.37
C THR A 208 8.89 -3.99 -19.07
N ARG A 209 9.39 -3.44 -17.95
CA ARG A 209 9.47 -4.11 -16.64
C ARG A 209 8.79 -3.28 -15.54
N ILE A 210 7.52 -2.96 -15.77
CA ILE A 210 6.66 -2.24 -14.83
C ILE A 210 5.67 -3.20 -14.17
N ALA A 211 5.66 -3.24 -12.84
CA ALA A 211 4.64 -3.96 -12.08
C ALA A 211 3.81 -3.03 -11.18
N VAL A 212 2.65 -3.50 -10.74
CA VAL A 212 1.82 -2.82 -9.74
C VAL A 212 1.48 -3.72 -8.56
N VAL A 213 1.44 -3.15 -7.36
CA VAL A 213 0.93 -3.77 -6.14
C VAL A 213 -0.14 -2.88 -5.52
N ALA A 214 -1.26 -3.48 -5.15
CA ALA A 214 -2.39 -2.81 -4.53
C ALA A 214 -3.05 -3.74 -3.51
N ASP A 215 -3.25 -3.24 -2.29
CA ASP A 215 -3.81 -3.99 -1.18
C ASP A 215 -5.24 -3.55 -0.84
N ASP A 216 -5.97 -4.44 -0.16
CA ASP A 216 -7.30 -4.19 0.40
C ASP A 216 -8.28 -3.55 -0.60
N TRP A 217 -8.79 -2.36 -0.29
CA TRP A 217 -9.78 -1.70 -1.12
C TRP A 217 -9.19 -1.11 -2.41
N SER A 218 -7.88 -0.79 -2.45
CA SER A 218 -7.28 -0.29 -3.70
C SER A 218 -7.21 -1.36 -4.78
N SER A 219 -7.12 -2.63 -4.39
CA SER A 219 -7.00 -3.76 -5.30
C SER A 219 -8.06 -3.75 -6.41
N SER A 220 -9.32 -3.43 -6.12
CA SER A 220 -10.39 -3.51 -7.11
C SER A 220 -10.38 -2.37 -8.12
N TYR A 221 -10.17 -1.11 -7.72
CA TYR A 221 -10.07 -0.02 -8.71
C TYR A 221 -8.75 -0.10 -9.49
N VAL A 222 -7.69 -0.61 -8.88
CA VAL A 222 -6.43 -0.92 -9.58
C VAL A 222 -6.66 -2.05 -10.58
N ALA A 223 -7.38 -3.11 -10.22
CA ALA A 223 -7.75 -4.19 -11.13
C ALA A 223 -8.52 -3.67 -12.36
N ARG A 224 -9.44 -2.72 -12.18
CA ARG A 224 -10.13 -2.04 -13.29
C ARG A 224 -9.17 -1.21 -14.15
N GLY A 225 -8.25 -0.47 -13.52
CA GLY A 225 -7.25 0.32 -14.25
C GLY A 225 -6.32 -0.55 -15.10
N ILE A 226 -5.75 -1.61 -14.53
CA ILE A 226 -4.87 -2.53 -15.27
C ILE A 226 -5.60 -3.35 -16.34
N ALA A 227 -6.90 -3.58 -16.17
CA ALA A 227 -7.72 -4.21 -17.22
C ALA A 227 -7.84 -3.32 -18.48
N LEU A 228 -7.61 -2.01 -18.34
CA LEU A 228 -7.62 -1.05 -19.45
C LEU A 228 -6.21 -0.76 -20.00
N ASP A 229 -5.15 -1.28 -19.37
CA ASP A 229 -3.75 -0.96 -19.71
C ASP A 229 -2.88 -2.21 -19.85
N SER A 230 -2.39 -2.45 -21.07
CA SER A 230 -1.58 -3.64 -21.41
C SER A 230 -0.11 -3.54 -21.00
N ARG A 231 0.36 -2.38 -20.52
CA ARG A 231 1.79 -2.10 -20.31
C ARG A 231 2.37 -2.78 -19.08
N TYR A 232 1.54 -3.18 -18.12
CA TYR A 232 2.00 -3.90 -16.94
C TYR A 232 2.59 -5.26 -17.30
N ALA A 233 3.79 -5.54 -16.78
CA ALA A 233 4.47 -6.83 -16.87
C ALA A 233 4.01 -7.82 -15.79
N ALA A 234 3.54 -7.32 -14.65
CA ALA A 234 2.95 -8.12 -13.57
C ALA A 234 2.04 -7.26 -12.68
N ALA A 235 1.07 -7.87 -12.02
CA ALA A 235 0.21 -7.20 -11.06
C ALA A 235 0.00 -8.04 -9.81
N VAL A 236 -0.11 -7.37 -8.65
CA VAL A 236 -0.56 -7.95 -7.39
C VAL A 236 -1.80 -7.16 -6.96
N CYS A 237 -2.97 -7.79 -7.11
CA CYS A 237 -4.25 -7.22 -6.72
C CYS A 237 -5.29 -8.33 -6.58
N ASP A 238 -6.52 -7.97 -6.26
CA ASP A 238 -7.63 -8.89 -5.98
C ASP A 238 -8.30 -9.43 -7.24
N ALA A 239 -7.83 -9.10 -8.45
CA ALA A 239 -8.49 -9.48 -9.71
C ALA A 239 -9.96 -9.00 -9.85
N GLY A 240 -10.40 -7.98 -9.10
CA GLY A 240 -11.80 -7.56 -9.04
C GLY A 240 -12.68 -8.47 -8.18
N LEU A 241 -12.09 -9.31 -7.31
CA LEU A 241 -12.82 -10.16 -6.37
C LEU A 241 -13.71 -9.34 -5.41
N TRP A 242 -13.28 -8.14 -5.02
CA TRP A 242 -14.09 -7.29 -4.15
C TRP A 242 -15.35 -6.78 -4.85
N ASP A 243 -15.24 -6.27 -6.09
CA ASP A 243 -16.40 -5.86 -6.90
C ASP A 243 -17.42 -7.01 -7.06
N ILE A 244 -16.93 -8.25 -7.22
CA ILE A 244 -17.76 -9.45 -7.27
C ILE A 244 -18.46 -9.69 -5.93
N HIS A 245 -17.71 -9.63 -4.83
CA HIS A 245 -18.23 -9.87 -3.49
C HIS A 245 -19.28 -8.83 -3.07
N GLU A 246 -19.05 -7.55 -3.36
CA GLU A 246 -20.00 -6.47 -3.08
C GLU A 246 -21.33 -6.70 -3.81
N ARG A 247 -21.28 -7.02 -5.11
CA ARG A 247 -22.48 -7.31 -5.92
C ARG A 247 -23.28 -8.48 -5.34
N VAL A 248 -22.61 -9.55 -4.91
CA VAL A 248 -23.25 -10.71 -4.28
C VAL A 248 -23.84 -10.35 -2.91
N CYS A 249 -23.15 -9.53 -2.12
CA CYS A 249 -23.66 -9.07 -0.83
C CYS A 249 -24.92 -8.22 -1.00
N LEU A 250 -24.93 -7.31 -1.98
CA LEU A 250 -26.08 -6.48 -2.31
C LEU A 250 -27.25 -7.30 -2.86
N SER A 251 -26.99 -8.27 -3.75
CA SER A 251 -28.04 -9.13 -4.30
C SER A 251 -28.72 -9.98 -3.23
N ARG A 252 -27.98 -10.47 -2.23
CA ARG A 252 -28.54 -11.20 -1.07
C ARG A 252 -29.51 -10.37 -0.23
N ARG A 253 -29.29 -9.06 -0.13
CA ARG A 253 -30.23 -8.16 0.56
C ARG A 253 -31.55 -8.00 -0.21
N LEU A 254 -31.51 -8.16 -1.53
CA LEU A 254 -32.66 -8.00 -2.42
C LEU A 254 -33.43 -9.32 -2.62
N THR A 255 -32.73 -10.46 -2.68
CA THR A 255 -33.31 -11.81 -2.84
C THR A 255 -32.59 -12.80 -1.90
N PRO A 256 -33.25 -13.32 -0.84
CA PRO A 256 -32.61 -14.17 0.17
C PRO A 256 -32.24 -15.61 -0.28
N ASP A 257 -32.32 -15.93 -1.57
CA ASP A 257 -32.12 -17.29 -2.05
C ASP A 257 -30.62 -17.68 -2.08
N GLU A 258 -30.24 -18.64 -1.22
CA GLU A 258 -28.84 -19.05 -0.98
C GLU A 258 -28.18 -19.68 -2.22
N ARG A 259 -28.97 -20.21 -3.16
CA ARG A 259 -28.45 -20.84 -4.40
C ARG A 259 -28.33 -19.88 -5.58
N ALA A 260 -28.94 -18.69 -5.51
CA ALA A 260 -29.11 -17.81 -6.66
C ALA A 260 -27.94 -16.82 -6.91
N CYS A 261 -26.96 -16.72 -6.02
CA CYS A 261 -25.95 -15.64 -6.07
C CYS A 261 -24.52 -16.10 -5.74
N LEU A 262 -24.12 -17.32 -6.12
CA LEU A 262 -22.68 -17.61 -6.19
C LEU A 262 -22.12 -16.92 -7.44
N PRO A 263 -20.97 -16.21 -7.36
CA PRO A 263 -20.42 -15.57 -8.53
C PRO A 263 -20.20 -16.59 -9.65
N GLY A 264 -20.77 -16.28 -10.80
CA GLY A 264 -20.58 -17.05 -12.03
C GLY A 264 -19.35 -16.58 -12.78
N ALA A 265 -18.87 -17.38 -13.73
CA ALA A 265 -17.76 -16.98 -14.61
C ALA A 265 -18.05 -15.69 -15.40
N SER A 266 -19.32 -15.30 -15.56
CA SER A 266 -19.76 -14.03 -16.16
C SER A 266 -19.44 -12.79 -15.32
N ASP A 267 -19.15 -12.95 -14.02
CA ASP A 267 -18.91 -11.85 -13.08
C ASP A 267 -17.42 -11.41 -13.05
N CYS A 268 -16.52 -12.25 -13.56
CA CYS A 268 -15.08 -11.99 -13.65
C CYS A 268 -14.66 -11.14 -14.88
N ARG A 269 -15.48 -10.17 -15.31
CA ARG A 269 -15.20 -9.39 -16.53
C ARG A 269 -13.88 -8.63 -16.46
N VAL A 270 -13.60 -8.01 -15.31
CA VAL A 270 -12.36 -7.25 -15.07
C VAL A 270 -11.16 -8.17 -15.19
N ALA A 271 -11.17 -9.29 -14.46
CA ALA A 271 -10.06 -10.25 -14.50
C ALA A 271 -9.71 -10.68 -15.93
N ARG A 272 -10.70 -10.97 -16.80
CA ARG A 272 -10.47 -11.40 -18.19
C ARG A 272 -9.79 -10.37 -19.08
N GLN A 273 -9.82 -9.10 -18.71
CA GLN A 273 -9.21 -8.01 -19.48
C GLN A 273 -7.77 -7.75 -19.05
N ILE A 274 -7.33 -8.32 -17.93
CA ILE A 274 -5.95 -8.19 -17.42
C ILE A 274 -5.03 -9.05 -18.28
N MET A 275 -4.04 -8.42 -18.92
CA MET A 275 -3.13 -9.06 -19.89
C MET A 275 -1.75 -9.42 -19.32
N CYS A 276 -1.56 -9.27 -18.01
CA CYS A 276 -0.32 -9.59 -17.31
C CYS A 276 -0.53 -10.73 -16.31
N PRO A 277 0.54 -11.45 -15.93
CA PRO A 277 0.52 -12.33 -14.77
C PRO A 277 0.02 -11.60 -13.53
N LEU A 278 -0.88 -12.25 -12.80
CA LEU A 278 -1.57 -11.68 -11.65
C LEU A 278 -1.33 -12.53 -10.40
N LEU A 279 -1.00 -11.89 -9.29
CA LEU A 279 -0.98 -12.51 -7.96
C LEU A 279 -2.13 -11.96 -7.13
N VAL A 280 -3.05 -12.86 -6.74
CA VAL A 280 -4.05 -12.60 -5.72
C VAL A 280 -3.46 -13.05 -4.39
N ALA A 281 -3.10 -12.09 -3.55
CA ALA A 281 -2.54 -12.31 -2.22
C ALA A 281 -3.61 -11.99 -1.16
N LEU A 282 -3.96 -12.96 -0.31
CA LEU A 282 -5.02 -12.81 0.68
C LEU A 282 -4.58 -13.31 2.05
N PRO A 283 -4.99 -12.65 3.14
CA PRO A 283 -4.85 -13.24 4.47
C PRO A 283 -5.81 -14.44 4.60
N GLY A 284 -5.40 -15.47 5.34
CA GLY A 284 -6.21 -16.66 5.60
C GLY A 284 -7.49 -16.36 6.39
N ARG A 285 -7.46 -15.28 7.16
CA ARG A 285 -8.64 -14.63 7.75
C ARG A 285 -8.71 -13.20 7.24
N GLY A 286 -9.77 -12.88 6.51
CA GLY A 286 -9.98 -11.56 5.95
C GLY A 286 -11.43 -11.35 5.52
N TRP A 287 -11.67 -10.29 4.76
CA TRP A 287 -12.99 -9.95 4.24
C TRP A 287 -13.55 -11.03 3.29
N LEU A 288 -12.67 -11.69 2.54
CA LEU A 288 -13.02 -12.81 1.67
C LEU A 288 -12.60 -14.13 2.29
N ARG A 289 -13.53 -15.09 2.36
CA ARG A 289 -13.21 -16.44 2.80
C ARG A 289 -12.29 -17.14 1.80
N ALA A 290 -11.26 -17.80 2.32
CA ALA A 290 -10.28 -18.57 1.54
C ALA A 290 -10.90 -19.58 0.56
N ASP A 291 -11.98 -20.27 0.95
CA ASP A 291 -12.66 -21.25 0.08
C ASP A 291 -13.43 -20.59 -1.08
N ILE A 292 -13.89 -19.36 -0.90
CA ILE A 292 -14.55 -18.58 -1.96
C ILE A 292 -13.48 -18.07 -2.92
N ALA A 293 -12.40 -17.46 -2.40
CA ALA A 293 -11.28 -17.00 -3.20
C ALA A 293 -10.68 -18.12 -4.07
N THR A 294 -10.44 -19.29 -3.47
CA THR A 294 -9.89 -20.47 -4.17
C THR A 294 -10.77 -20.89 -5.35
N ARG A 295 -12.10 -20.92 -5.16
CA ARG A 295 -13.04 -21.28 -6.22
C ARG A 295 -13.05 -20.24 -7.35
N LEU A 296 -13.04 -18.95 -7.03
CA LEU A 296 -13.06 -17.89 -8.02
C LEU A 296 -11.77 -17.84 -8.83
N VAL A 297 -10.61 -17.97 -8.19
CA VAL A 297 -9.33 -18.04 -8.90
C VAL A 297 -9.24 -19.30 -9.77
N ALA A 298 -9.76 -20.45 -9.30
CA ALA A 298 -9.84 -21.65 -10.13
C ALA A 298 -10.74 -21.48 -11.36
N GLN A 299 -11.78 -20.65 -11.28
CA GLN A 299 -12.57 -20.26 -12.45
C GLN A 299 -11.76 -19.37 -13.41
N MET A 300 -11.07 -18.35 -12.89
CA MET A 300 -10.23 -17.45 -13.70
C MET A 300 -9.12 -18.21 -14.44
N LYS A 301 -8.48 -19.21 -13.81
CA LYS A 301 -7.47 -20.07 -14.47
C LYS A 301 -8.02 -20.83 -15.67
N ARG A 302 -9.30 -21.23 -15.65
CA ARG A 302 -9.94 -21.92 -16.79
C ARG A 302 -10.18 -20.98 -17.96
N ASP A 303 -10.34 -19.69 -17.69
CA ASP A 303 -10.47 -18.64 -18.71
C ASP A 303 -9.10 -18.14 -19.21
N HIS A 304 -8.04 -18.94 -19.04
CA HIS A 304 -6.67 -18.69 -19.48
C HIS A 304 -5.94 -17.50 -18.82
N LEU A 305 -6.32 -17.11 -17.60
CA LEU A 305 -5.55 -16.13 -16.83
C LEU A 305 -4.29 -16.77 -16.21
N ASP A 306 -3.11 -16.17 -16.40
CA ASP A 306 -1.91 -16.46 -15.58
C ASP A 306 -2.11 -15.84 -14.19
N VAL A 307 -2.93 -16.50 -13.37
CA VAL A 307 -3.25 -16.05 -12.01
C VAL A 307 -2.66 -17.00 -10.97
N THR A 308 -1.97 -16.43 -9.99
CA THR A 308 -1.46 -17.10 -8.81
C THR A 308 -2.31 -16.70 -7.62
N LEU A 309 -2.73 -17.65 -6.80
CA LEU A 309 -3.38 -17.39 -5.51
C LEU A 309 -2.40 -17.74 -4.40
N LYS A 310 -2.13 -16.79 -3.51
CA LYS A 310 -1.39 -17.00 -2.27
C LYS A 310 -2.30 -16.63 -1.11
N ILE A 311 -2.57 -17.61 -0.25
CA ILE A 311 -3.25 -17.38 1.02
C ILE A 311 -2.18 -17.44 2.10
N PHE A 312 -2.05 -16.36 2.88
CA PHE A 312 -1.12 -16.28 4.00
C PHE A 312 -1.81 -16.73 5.28
N GLU A 313 -1.39 -17.86 5.84
CA GLU A 313 -1.97 -18.35 7.09
C GLU A 313 -1.53 -17.47 8.26
N THR A 314 -2.48 -17.13 9.12
CA THR A 314 -2.19 -16.57 10.44
C THR A 314 -1.92 -17.72 11.39
N ASP A 315 -0.82 -17.66 12.15
CA ASP A 315 -0.62 -18.61 13.24
C ASP A 315 -1.80 -18.54 14.22
N ARG A 316 -2.12 -19.64 14.92
CA ARG A 316 -3.45 -19.82 15.55
C ARG A 316 -3.92 -18.70 16.48
N ASP A 317 -3.00 -17.89 17.03
CA ASP A 317 -3.26 -16.73 17.90
C ASP A 317 -2.41 -15.48 17.57
N GLY A 318 -1.68 -15.45 16.44
CA GLY A 318 -0.72 -14.38 16.11
C GLY A 318 -1.20 -13.42 15.01
N PRO A 319 -0.75 -12.15 15.01
CA PRO A 319 -0.95 -11.26 13.87
C PRO A 319 -0.22 -11.80 12.63
N LEU A 320 -0.69 -11.43 11.44
CA LEU A 320 -0.04 -11.77 10.18
C LEU A 320 1.36 -11.13 10.13
N ASP A 321 2.38 -11.90 9.75
CA ASP A 321 3.70 -11.35 9.48
C ASP A 321 3.70 -10.62 8.13
N VAL A 322 3.46 -9.31 8.19
CA VAL A 322 3.40 -8.44 7.01
C VAL A 322 4.75 -8.39 6.28
N GLY A 323 5.87 -8.47 7.01
CA GLY A 323 7.20 -8.48 6.40
C GLY A 323 7.41 -9.72 5.53
N GLN A 324 7.08 -10.89 6.06
CA GLN A 324 7.14 -12.14 5.29
C GLN A 324 6.19 -12.14 4.08
N CYS A 325 5.00 -11.53 4.22
CA CYS A 325 4.06 -11.39 3.11
C CYS A 325 4.65 -10.51 2.00
N ASN A 326 5.22 -9.36 2.37
CA ASN A 326 5.85 -8.45 1.43
C ASN A 326 7.07 -9.08 0.76
N ASP A 327 7.90 -9.84 1.48
CA ASP A 327 9.02 -10.57 0.87
C ASP A 327 8.54 -11.54 -0.20
N PHE A 328 7.50 -12.33 0.08
CA PHE A 328 6.93 -13.23 -0.92
C PHE A 328 6.39 -12.48 -2.14
N ILE A 329 5.68 -11.38 -1.92
CA ILE A 329 5.11 -10.54 -2.99
C ILE A 329 6.23 -9.97 -3.87
N PHE A 330 7.26 -9.40 -3.26
CA PHE A 330 8.37 -8.79 -3.98
C PHE A 330 9.27 -9.82 -4.66
N ASP A 331 9.45 -11.02 -4.10
CA ASP A 331 10.12 -12.14 -4.78
C ASP A 331 9.37 -12.57 -6.04
N TRP A 332 8.04 -12.67 -5.93
CA TRP A 332 7.20 -13.02 -7.06
C TRP A 332 7.26 -11.93 -8.15
N LEU A 333 7.17 -10.66 -7.76
CA LEU A 333 7.30 -9.52 -8.68
C LEU A 333 8.65 -9.50 -9.37
N ALA A 334 9.75 -9.57 -8.62
CA ALA A 334 11.11 -9.59 -9.18
C ALA A 334 11.29 -10.73 -10.17
N THR A 335 10.75 -11.92 -9.86
CA THR A 335 10.78 -13.06 -10.78
C THR A 335 10.06 -12.76 -12.09
N ARG A 336 8.86 -12.15 -12.04
CA ARG A 336 8.10 -11.79 -13.26
C ARG A 336 8.76 -10.67 -14.06
N LEU A 337 9.37 -9.71 -13.39
CA LEU A 337 10.12 -8.63 -14.04
C LEU A 337 11.47 -9.09 -14.61
N SER A 338 12.03 -10.21 -14.15
CA SER A 338 13.27 -10.76 -14.70
C SER A 338 13.09 -11.59 -15.99
N GLY A 339 11.84 -11.91 -16.36
CA GLY A 339 11.51 -12.64 -17.59
C GLY A 339 11.85 -11.86 -18.87
N GLN A 340 12.30 -12.55 -19.93
CA GLN A 340 12.72 -11.93 -21.19
C GLN A 340 11.70 -10.92 -21.76
N PRO A 341 12.17 -9.83 -22.40
CA PRO A 341 11.31 -8.81 -22.98
C PRO A 341 10.33 -9.44 -23.97
N ARG A 342 9.04 -9.09 -23.84
CA ARG A 342 8.03 -9.43 -24.84
C ARG A 342 8.53 -8.93 -26.19
N MET A 343 8.86 -9.84 -27.11
CA MET A 343 9.14 -9.47 -28.50
C MET A 343 7.91 -8.74 -29.03
N ARG A 344 8.04 -7.43 -29.29
CA ARG A 344 7.03 -6.66 -30.02
C ARG A 344 6.99 -7.24 -31.44
N ASN A 345 5.86 -7.84 -31.81
CA ASN A 345 5.55 -8.17 -33.22
C ASN A 345 5.13 -6.92 -33.98
#